data_AF-A0A350XAR4-F1
#
_entry.id   AF-A0A350XAR4-F1
#
_cell.length_a   1.000
_cell.length_b   1.000
_cell.length_c   1.000
_cell.angle_alpha   90.00
_cell.angle_beta   90.00
_cell.angle_gamma   90.00
#
_symmetry.space_group_name_H-M   'P 1'
#
loop_
_entity.id
_entity.type
_entity.pdbx_description
1 polymer ?
#
loop_
_entity_poly.entity_id
_entity_poly.type
_entity_poly.pdbx_seq_one_letter_code
_entity_poly.pdbx_strand_id
1 'polypeptide(L)'
;MAGRSLRASATGIQIIRKAIKHNDWKQDELKDELGLKTRQPITRLLAGEPIERSTFEELCHLLDLEVKDVAVPETEQPEQPRDIDALVQQVQSRLLPFITASDSPIGTMRMLSVNRPVPVDKIYIDLNVLEQLSCSSHFSDWRQKFDPDNRHDFDRLGLGRVRDRRVEALSAVKDYPKLMVLGKPGAGKTTLLKSLAVECIQPETKLFADLVPLFVTLREFAKEASKTQSWKLLDYLTWLLAE
;
A
#
# COMPACT_ATOMS: atom_id res chain seq x y z
N MET A 1 -6.67 20.77 -10.51
CA MET A 1 -7.66 21.16 -9.49
C MET A 1 -6.87 21.70 -8.30
N ALA A 2 -6.91 23.01 -8.08
CA ALA A 2 -6.04 23.71 -7.13
C ALA A 2 -6.19 23.19 -5.69
N GLY A 3 -5.08 23.20 -4.94
CA GLY A 3 -4.98 22.63 -3.60
C GLY A 3 -6.07 23.17 -2.66
N ARG A 4 -6.88 22.25 -2.11
CA ARG A 4 -8.01 22.57 -1.23
C ARG A 4 -7.58 23.11 0.15
N SER A 5 -6.30 23.06 0.48
CA SER A 5 -5.78 23.47 1.78
C SER A 5 -4.55 24.39 1.66
N LEU A 6 -4.43 25.33 2.61
CA LEU A 6 -3.31 26.25 2.77
C LEU A 6 -2.64 26.05 4.14
N ARG A 7 -1.34 26.33 4.20
CA ARG A 7 -0.50 26.25 5.40
C ARG A 7 0.18 27.60 5.64
N ALA A 8 0.22 28.05 6.89
CA ALA A 8 0.99 29.23 7.26
C ALA A 8 2.48 28.90 7.39
N SER A 9 3.35 29.82 6.94
CA SER A 9 4.80 29.71 7.14
C SER A 9 5.15 29.93 8.62
N ALA A 10 6.36 29.54 9.05
CA ALA A 10 6.78 29.76 10.44
C ALA A 10 6.71 31.26 10.84
N THR A 11 7.12 32.14 9.92
CA THR A 11 7.01 33.59 10.05
C THR A 11 5.54 34.05 10.02
N GLY A 12 4.74 33.48 9.11
CA GLY A 12 3.30 33.75 9.00
C GLY A 12 2.52 33.42 10.27
N ILE A 13 2.83 32.29 10.92
CA ILE A 13 2.24 31.93 12.22
C ILE A 13 2.55 32.99 13.28
N GLN A 14 3.76 33.54 13.30
CA GLN A 14 4.11 34.61 14.23
C GLN A 14 3.32 35.90 13.95
N ILE A 15 3.14 36.25 12.67
CA ILE A 15 2.33 37.40 12.25
C ILE A 15 0.87 37.21 12.69
N ILE A 16 0.28 36.04 12.42
CA ILE A 16 -1.09 35.71 12.82
C ILE A 16 -1.23 35.78 14.35
N ARG A 17 -0.31 35.20 15.12
CA ARG A 17 -0.34 35.28 16.59
C ARG A 17 -0.26 36.73 17.09
N LYS A 18 0.54 37.56 16.44
CA LYS A 18 0.68 38.98 16.78
C LYS A 18 -0.61 39.75 16.48
N ALA A 19 -1.26 39.49 15.34
CA ALA A 19 -2.54 40.11 14.98
C ALA A 19 -3.67 39.71 15.92
N ILE A 20 -3.76 38.42 16.27
CA ILE A 20 -4.73 37.91 17.26
C ILE A 20 -4.53 38.62 18.60
N LYS A 21 -3.29 38.74 19.07
CA LYS A 21 -2.98 39.42 20.33
C LYS A 21 -3.23 40.94 20.29
N HIS A 22 -2.94 41.58 19.17
CA HIS A 22 -3.14 43.02 19.00
C HIS A 22 -4.63 43.41 19.05
N ASN A 23 -5.48 42.55 18.49
CA ASN A 23 -6.92 42.76 18.41
C ASN A 23 -7.68 42.12 19.58
N ASP A 24 -6.97 41.63 20.61
CA ASP A 24 -7.51 40.94 21.80
C ASP A 24 -8.45 39.76 21.51
N TRP A 25 -8.28 39.12 20.34
CA TRP A 25 -9.13 38.02 19.91
C TRP A 25 -8.83 36.74 20.69
N LYS A 26 -9.88 36.08 21.17
CA LYS A 26 -9.79 34.68 21.63
C LYS A 26 -10.12 33.72 20.50
N GLN A 27 -9.56 32.51 20.58
CA GLN A 27 -9.85 31.46 19.60
C GLN A 27 -11.33 31.06 19.55
N ASP A 28 -12.10 31.26 20.63
CA ASP A 28 -13.56 31.09 20.60
C ASP A 28 -14.25 32.09 19.71
N GLU A 29 -13.89 33.35 19.88
CA GLU A 29 -14.53 34.49 19.23
C GLU A 29 -14.21 34.44 17.73
N LEU A 30 -12.95 34.13 17.37
CA LEU A 30 -12.56 33.85 15.99
C LEU A 30 -13.33 32.66 15.40
N LYS A 31 -13.58 31.61 16.19
CA LYS A 31 -14.35 30.46 15.74
C LYS A 31 -15.80 30.85 15.44
N ASP A 32 -16.41 31.66 16.30
CA ASP A 32 -17.79 32.12 16.11
C ASP A 32 -17.89 33.08 14.91
N GLU A 33 -16.95 33.99 14.74
CA GLU A 33 -16.91 34.96 13.63
C GLU A 33 -16.66 34.29 12.27
N LEU A 34 -15.84 33.22 12.24
CA LEU A 34 -15.58 32.41 11.05
C LEU A 34 -16.66 31.34 10.80
N GLY A 35 -17.73 31.31 11.59
CA GLY A 35 -18.80 30.31 11.45
C GLY A 35 -18.35 28.87 11.65
N LEU A 36 -17.24 28.65 12.35
CA LEU A 36 -16.65 27.34 12.57
C LEU A 36 -17.38 26.59 13.70
N LYS A 37 -17.61 25.29 13.51
CA LYS A 37 -18.20 24.45 14.58
C LYS A 37 -17.26 24.22 15.76
N THR A 38 -15.94 24.32 15.55
CA THR A 38 -14.92 24.02 16.55
C THR A 38 -13.68 24.89 16.36
N ARG A 39 -12.88 25.10 17.42
CA ARG A 39 -11.61 25.85 17.35
C ARG A 39 -10.46 25.08 16.68
N GLN A 40 -10.69 23.80 16.34
CA GLN A 40 -9.67 22.91 15.79
C GLN A 40 -8.95 23.50 14.56
N PRO A 41 -9.63 24.12 13.57
CA PRO A 41 -8.93 24.72 12.43
C PRO A 41 -7.95 25.82 12.86
N ILE A 42 -8.32 26.66 13.82
CA ILE A 42 -7.46 27.74 14.33
C ILE A 42 -6.27 27.15 15.09
N THR A 43 -6.49 26.14 15.94
CA THR A 43 -5.41 25.45 16.66
C THR A 43 -4.42 24.80 15.69
N ARG A 44 -4.93 24.11 14.66
CA ARG A 44 -4.13 23.44 13.61
C ARG A 44 -3.32 24.45 12.80
N LEU A 45 -3.93 25.54 12.37
CA LEU A 45 -3.25 26.64 11.68
C LEU A 45 -2.07 27.17 12.50
N LEU A 46 -2.29 27.45 13.79
CA LEU A 46 -1.27 27.97 14.70
C LEU A 46 -0.20 26.95 15.08
N ALA A 47 -0.45 25.65 14.87
CA ALA A 47 0.53 24.57 14.95
C ALA A 47 1.30 24.37 13.63
N GLY A 48 0.94 25.11 12.57
CA GLY A 48 1.53 24.97 11.25
C GLY A 48 1.04 23.74 10.50
N GLU A 49 -0.18 23.29 10.74
CA GLU A 49 -0.84 22.27 9.92
C GLU A 49 -1.68 22.92 8.80
N PRO A 50 -1.93 22.20 7.69
CA PRO A 50 -2.77 22.71 6.61
C PRO A 50 -4.25 22.78 7.02
N ILE A 51 -4.93 23.88 6.68
CA ILE A 51 -6.37 24.09 6.88
C ILE A 51 -7.06 24.39 5.55
N GLU A 52 -8.38 24.35 5.53
CA GLU A 52 -9.17 24.65 4.33
C GLU A 52 -8.88 26.07 3.82
N ARG A 53 -8.74 26.21 2.49
CA ARG A 53 -8.37 27.48 1.86
C ARG A 53 -9.36 28.61 2.16
N SER A 54 -10.66 28.32 2.12
CA SER A 54 -11.73 29.25 2.48
C SER A 54 -11.55 29.80 3.89
N THR A 55 -11.39 28.91 4.88
CA THR A 55 -11.16 29.30 6.27
C THR A 55 -9.87 30.10 6.46
N PHE A 56 -8.81 29.77 5.72
CA PHE A 56 -7.54 30.51 5.77
C PHE A 56 -7.70 31.93 5.25
N GLU A 57 -8.36 32.10 4.10
CA GLU A 57 -8.59 33.38 3.45
C GLU A 57 -9.53 34.26 4.30
N GLU A 58 -10.61 33.68 4.85
CA GLU A 58 -11.53 34.38 5.76
C GLU A 58 -10.83 34.85 7.05
N LEU A 59 -9.96 34.02 7.64
CA LEU A 59 -9.18 34.41 8.81
C LEU A 59 -8.19 35.54 8.49
N CYS A 60 -7.54 35.50 7.32
CA CYS A 60 -6.65 36.58 6.89
C CYS A 60 -7.43 37.88 6.67
N HIS A 61 -8.62 37.81 6.06
CA HIS A 61 -9.49 38.96 5.89
C HIS A 61 -9.95 39.54 7.24
N LEU A 62 -10.32 38.69 8.20
CA LEU A 62 -10.73 39.12 9.54
C LEU A 62 -9.60 39.80 10.32
N LEU A 63 -8.35 39.37 10.12
CA LEU A 63 -7.17 39.90 10.79
C LEU A 63 -6.46 41.01 10.02
N ASP A 64 -6.99 41.42 8.86
CA ASP A 64 -6.39 42.40 7.95
C ASP A 64 -4.94 42.03 7.53
N LEU A 65 -4.78 40.79 7.09
CA LEU A 65 -3.49 40.21 6.68
C LEU A 65 -3.51 39.80 5.20
N GLU A 66 -2.42 40.08 4.50
CA GLU A 66 -2.27 39.61 3.12
C GLU A 66 -1.86 38.12 3.10
N VAL A 67 -2.65 37.28 2.41
CA VAL A 67 -2.45 35.82 2.36
C VAL A 67 -1.03 35.43 1.94
N LYS A 68 -0.44 36.16 0.99
CA LYS A 68 0.92 35.91 0.48
C LYS A 68 2.03 36.13 1.52
N ASP A 69 1.79 36.95 2.54
CA ASP A 69 2.77 37.27 3.59
C ASP A 69 2.78 36.23 4.71
N VAL A 70 1.68 35.50 4.85
CA VAL A 70 1.48 34.51 5.92
C VAL A 70 1.47 33.07 5.44
N ALA A 71 1.06 32.82 4.19
CA ALA A 71 1.06 31.49 3.61
C ALA A 71 2.46 31.04 3.19
N VAL A 72 2.69 29.73 3.17
CA VAL A 72 3.87 29.16 2.51
C VAL A 72 3.72 29.36 0.99
N PRO A 73 4.69 29.99 0.31
CA PRO A 73 4.65 30.15 -1.15
C PRO A 73 4.55 28.78 -1.82
N GLU A 74 3.85 28.69 -2.96
CA GLU A 74 3.57 27.42 -3.65
C GLU A 74 4.83 26.60 -4.00
N THR A 75 6.00 27.24 -4.04
CA THR A 75 7.33 26.64 -4.23
C THR A 75 7.91 25.90 -3.02
N GLU A 76 7.37 26.09 -1.81
CA GLU A 76 7.84 25.46 -0.56
C GLU A 76 6.78 24.55 0.10
N GLN A 77 5.71 24.22 -0.64
CA GLN A 77 4.90 23.08 -0.24
C GLN A 77 5.80 21.84 -0.35
N PRO A 78 5.92 20.99 0.71
CA PRO A 78 6.39 19.64 0.47
C PRO A 78 5.37 19.05 -0.50
N GLU A 79 5.74 18.95 -1.77
CA GLU A 79 4.98 18.19 -2.74
C GLU A 79 4.82 16.82 -2.10
N GLN A 80 3.60 16.49 -1.66
CA GLN A 80 3.22 15.09 -1.66
C GLN A 80 3.57 14.62 -3.06
N PRO A 81 4.36 13.55 -3.23
CA PRO A 81 4.87 13.23 -4.54
C PRO A 81 3.63 12.94 -5.40
N ARG A 82 3.29 13.88 -6.28
CA ARG A 82 2.24 13.70 -7.30
C ARG A 82 2.74 12.76 -8.38
N ASP A 83 4.05 12.56 -8.41
CA ASP A 83 4.72 11.53 -9.17
C ASP A 83 4.51 10.17 -8.49
N ILE A 84 3.62 9.37 -9.08
CA ILE A 84 3.33 8.00 -8.66
C ILE A 84 4.61 7.15 -8.73
N ASP A 85 5.48 7.40 -9.71
CA ASP A 85 6.71 6.64 -9.87
C ASP A 85 7.68 6.94 -8.72
N ALA A 86 7.76 8.21 -8.30
CA ALA A 86 8.52 8.59 -7.11
C ALA A 86 7.96 7.96 -5.82
N LEU A 87 6.63 7.88 -5.68
CA LEU A 87 5.99 7.16 -4.56
C LEU A 87 6.31 5.66 -4.58
N VAL A 88 6.21 5.02 -5.75
CA VAL A 88 6.53 3.60 -5.91
C VAL A 88 7.99 3.34 -5.53
N GLN A 89 8.93 4.15 -6.02
CA GLN A 89 10.34 4.05 -5.64
C GLN A 89 10.55 4.26 -4.14
N GLN A 90 9.87 5.22 -3.54
CA GLN A 90 9.94 5.45 -2.10
C GLN A 90 9.45 4.23 -1.31
N VAL A 91 8.31 3.65 -1.68
CA VAL A 91 7.77 2.46 -1.01
C VAL A 91 8.66 1.23 -1.24
N GLN A 92 9.14 1.00 -2.46
CA GLN A 92 10.08 -0.07 -2.77
C GLN A 92 11.36 0.05 -1.93
N SER A 93 11.93 1.24 -1.79
CA SER A 93 13.14 1.45 -0.97
C SER A 93 12.94 1.09 0.50
N ARG A 94 11.74 1.32 1.05
CA ARG A 94 11.37 0.97 2.42
C ARG A 94 11.12 -0.53 2.59
N LEU A 95 10.48 -1.16 1.60
CA LEU A 95 10.15 -2.58 1.64
C LEU A 95 11.33 -3.48 1.28
N LEU A 96 12.31 -3.00 0.52
CA LEU A 96 13.49 -3.77 0.12
C LEU A 96 14.16 -4.48 1.32
N PRO A 97 14.59 -3.78 2.39
CA PRO A 97 15.19 -4.45 3.54
C PRO A 97 14.22 -5.41 4.25
N PHE A 98 12.92 -5.11 4.29
CA PHE A 98 11.92 -5.98 4.90
C PHE A 98 11.74 -7.30 4.13
N ILE A 99 11.82 -7.26 2.81
CA ILE A 99 11.69 -8.43 1.95
C ILE A 99 13.00 -9.21 1.86
N THR A 100 14.17 -8.57 1.82
CA THR A 100 15.44 -9.25 1.53
C THR A 100 16.32 -9.53 2.75
N ALA A 101 15.94 -9.10 3.95
CA ALA A 101 16.71 -9.38 5.16
C ALA A 101 16.85 -10.89 5.44
N SER A 102 17.93 -11.27 6.11
CA SER A 102 18.27 -12.67 6.44
C SER A 102 17.27 -13.36 7.39
N ASP A 103 16.47 -12.57 8.11
CA ASP A 103 15.38 -13.02 8.98
C ASP A 103 14.00 -12.75 8.37
N SER A 104 13.94 -12.22 7.14
CA SER A 104 12.69 -11.92 6.46
C SER A 104 11.87 -13.19 6.26
N PRO A 105 10.59 -13.20 6.66
CA PRO A 105 9.68 -14.31 6.39
C PRO A 105 9.36 -14.45 4.89
N ILE A 106 9.65 -13.43 4.07
CA ILE A 106 9.42 -13.43 2.63
C ILE A 106 10.70 -13.84 1.90
N GLY A 107 11.84 -13.19 2.19
CA GLY A 107 13.11 -13.43 1.51
C GLY A 107 13.82 -14.72 1.91
N THR A 108 13.41 -15.35 3.02
CA THR A 108 14.00 -16.60 3.48
C THR A 108 12.96 -17.69 3.75
N MET A 109 13.40 -18.94 3.65
CA MET A 109 12.61 -20.11 3.99
C MET A 109 13.35 -21.02 4.97
N ARG A 110 12.63 -21.48 6.00
CA ARG A 110 13.10 -22.57 6.86
C ARG A 110 12.73 -23.90 6.21
N MET A 111 13.75 -24.70 5.91
CA MET A 111 13.56 -26.06 5.42
C MET A 111 13.60 -27.05 6.59
N LEU A 112 12.81 -28.12 6.48
CA LEU A 112 12.94 -29.26 7.40
C LEU A 112 14.37 -29.81 7.27
N SER A 113 15.05 -30.02 8.41
CA SER A 113 16.44 -30.50 8.51
C SER A 113 17.55 -29.49 8.22
N VAL A 114 17.24 -28.23 7.91
CA VAL A 114 18.26 -27.16 7.73
C VAL A 114 18.19 -26.18 8.89
N ASN A 115 19.30 -26.03 9.63
CA ASN A 115 19.33 -25.23 10.87
C ASN A 115 19.38 -23.70 10.63
N ARG A 116 19.51 -23.26 9.37
CA ARG A 116 19.56 -21.85 8.98
C ARG A 116 18.52 -21.56 7.89
N PRO A 117 17.85 -20.40 7.90
CA PRO A 117 17.00 -19.97 6.80
C PRO A 117 17.78 -19.92 5.48
N VAL A 118 17.16 -20.40 4.40
CA VAL A 118 17.73 -20.39 3.05
C VAL A 118 17.09 -19.23 2.27
N PRO A 119 17.90 -18.37 1.64
CA PRO A 119 17.40 -17.32 0.75
C PRO A 119 16.53 -17.88 -0.38
N VAL A 120 15.40 -17.23 -0.66
CA VAL A 120 14.40 -17.72 -1.62
C VAL A 120 14.89 -17.61 -3.08
N ASP A 121 15.73 -16.63 -3.39
CA ASP A 121 16.42 -16.46 -4.69
C ASP A 121 17.31 -17.66 -5.07
N LYS A 122 17.75 -18.45 -4.08
CA LYS A 122 18.55 -19.66 -4.29
C LYS A 122 17.71 -20.93 -4.43
N ILE A 123 16.38 -20.81 -4.34
CA ILE A 123 15.46 -21.93 -4.44
C ILE A 123 14.88 -21.92 -5.85
N TYR A 124 15.44 -22.78 -6.71
CA TYR A 124 14.91 -22.98 -8.06
C TYR A 124 13.54 -23.66 -8.00
N ILE A 125 12.54 -23.06 -8.64
CA ILE A 125 11.18 -23.62 -8.74
C ILE A 125 10.86 -23.79 -10.22
N ASP A 126 10.74 -25.05 -10.66
CA ASP A 126 10.12 -25.35 -11.95
C ASP A 126 8.62 -25.09 -11.86
N LEU A 127 8.11 -24.25 -12.75
CA LEU A 127 6.74 -23.78 -12.70
C LEU A 127 6.02 -24.18 -13.97
N ASN A 128 4.97 -24.98 -13.80
CA ASN A 128 4.02 -25.27 -14.87
C ASN A 128 2.90 -24.22 -14.78
N VAL A 129 2.95 -23.21 -15.65
CA VAL A 129 1.84 -22.27 -15.79
C VAL A 129 0.88 -22.79 -16.87
N LEU A 130 -0.38 -22.92 -16.49
CA LEU A 130 -1.47 -23.27 -17.39
C LEU A 130 -2.15 -21.99 -17.87
N GLU A 131 -1.89 -21.64 -19.13
CA GLU A 131 -2.43 -20.44 -19.80
C GLU A 131 -3.96 -20.52 -20.00
N GLN A 132 -4.48 -21.74 -20.20
CA GLN A 132 -5.92 -22.02 -20.20
C GLN A 132 -6.20 -23.33 -19.46
N LEU A 133 -7.16 -23.30 -18.54
CA LEU A 133 -7.81 -24.53 -18.11
C LEU A 133 -8.62 -25.04 -19.31
N SER A 134 -8.34 -26.25 -19.79
CA SER A 134 -9.08 -26.92 -20.86
C SER A 134 -10.50 -27.34 -20.45
N CYS A 135 -11.13 -26.61 -19.53
CA CYS A 135 -12.46 -26.86 -18.97
C CYS A 135 -13.30 -25.58 -19.09
N SER A 136 -13.77 -25.29 -20.32
CA SER A 136 -14.69 -24.18 -20.58
C SER A 136 -16.05 -24.32 -19.88
N SER A 137 -16.38 -25.51 -19.35
CA SER A 137 -17.70 -25.81 -18.77
C SER A 137 -17.74 -25.97 -17.24
N HIS A 138 -16.60 -25.95 -16.52
CA HIS A 138 -16.56 -26.28 -15.08
C HIS A 138 -16.05 -25.18 -14.16
N PHE A 139 -15.51 -24.08 -14.70
CA PHE A 139 -14.90 -23.03 -13.88
C PHE A 139 -15.88 -21.96 -13.40
N SER A 140 -17.14 -21.93 -13.87
CA SER A 140 -18.16 -21.10 -13.24
C SER A 140 -18.53 -21.61 -11.84
N ASP A 141 -18.48 -22.93 -11.62
CA ASP A 141 -18.97 -23.58 -10.40
C ASP A 141 -17.88 -24.33 -9.60
N TRP A 142 -16.58 -24.12 -9.91
CA TRP A 142 -15.50 -24.88 -9.27
C TRP A 142 -15.52 -24.73 -7.74
N ARG A 143 -15.93 -23.56 -7.21
CA ARG A 143 -16.04 -23.30 -5.77
C ARG A 143 -17.04 -24.21 -5.06
N GLN A 144 -18.10 -24.67 -5.75
CA GLN A 144 -19.09 -25.58 -5.16
C GLN A 144 -18.64 -27.04 -5.20
N LYS A 145 -17.67 -27.37 -6.08
CA LYS A 145 -17.23 -28.75 -6.35
C LYS A 145 -15.79 -29.03 -5.91
N PHE A 146 -15.09 -28.03 -5.40
CA PHE A 146 -13.70 -28.12 -4.94
C PHE A 146 -13.70 -28.29 -3.43
N ASP A 147 -13.50 -29.53 -2.99
CA ASP A 147 -13.15 -29.82 -1.61
C ASP A 147 -11.60 -29.78 -1.47
N PRO A 148 -11.04 -28.83 -0.69
CA PRO A 148 -9.59 -28.71 -0.51
C PRO A 148 -8.94 -29.94 0.16
N ASP A 149 -9.70 -30.76 0.88
CA ASP A 149 -9.22 -31.99 1.51
C ASP A 149 -9.34 -33.22 0.59
N ASN A 150 -10.10 -33.12 -0.49
CA ASN A 150 -10.29 -34.17 -1.48
C ASN A 150 -9.19 -34.13 -2.57
N ARG A 151 -8.16 -34.96 -2.40
CA ARG A 151 -7.06 -35.09 -3.38
C ARG A 151 -7.53 -35.43 -4.80
N HIS A 152 -8.70 -36.05 -4.96
CA HIS A 152 -9.24 -36.41 -6.28
C HIS A 152 -9.85 -35.21 -7.02
N ASP A 153 -10.29 -34.17 -6.33
CA ASP A 153 -10.82 -32.96 -6.99
C ASP A 153 -9.70 -32.14 -7.65
N PHE A 154 -8.47 -32.22 -7.14
CA PHE A 154 -7.27 -31.66 -7.79
C PHE A 154 -7.00 -32.30 -9.16
N ASP A 155 -7.16 -33.62 -9.30
CA ASP A 155 -6.98 -34.30 -10.59
C ASP A 155 -8.16 -34.02 -11.55
N ARG A 156 -9.37 -33.78 -11.00
CA ARG A 156 -10.58 -33.38 -11.76
C ARG A 156 -10.55 -31.97 -12.33
N LEU A 157 -9.73 -31.07 -11.77
CA LEU A 157 -9.46 -29.74 -12.33
C LEU A 157 -8.65 -29.79 -13.66
N GLY A 158 -8.39 -30.98 -14.20
CA GLY A 158 -7.69 -31.16 -15.47
C GLY A 158 -6.16 -31.08 -15.35
N LEU A 159 -5.62 -30.94 -14.14
CA LEU A 159 -4.18 -30.82 -13.86
C LEU A 159 -3.38 -32.10 -14.20
N GLY A 160 -4.05 -33.24 -14.39
CA GLY A 160 -3.42 -34.50 -14.79
C GLY A 160 -3.22 -34.70 -16.30
N ARG A 161 -3.81 -33.83 -17.15
CA ARG A 161 -3.79 -33.94 -18.63
C ARG A 161 -3.07 -32.78 -19.32
N VAL A 162 -2.13 -32.14 -18.63
CA VAL A 162 -1.39 -31.00 -19.17
C VAL A 162 -0.43 -31.48 -20.26
N ARG A 163 -0.82 -31.28 -21.52
CA ARG A 163 0.01 -31.54 -22.71
C ARG A 163 0.54 -30.28 -23.39
N ASP A 164 0.30 -29.10 -22.83
CA ASP A 164 0.59 -27.83 -23.50
C ASP A 164 1.80 -27.07 -22.93
N ARG A 165 2.32 -26.18 -23.80
CA ARG A 165 3.57 -25.41 -23.71
C ARG A 165 3.91 -24.98 -22.28
N ARG A 166 5.13 -25.33 -21.87
CA ARG A 166 5.76 -24.75 -20.68
C ARG A 166 6.06 -23.28 -20.97
N VAL A 167 5.32 -22.39 -20.32
CA VAL A 167 5.62 -20.95 -20.30
C VAL A 167 6.42 -20.67 -19.04
N GLU A 168 7.53 -19.93 -19.16
CA GLU A 168 8.26 -19.44 -17.99
C GLU A 168 7.31 -18.61 -17.12
N ALA A 169 7.24 -18.90 -15.82
CA ALA A 169 6.24 -18.28 -14.95
C ALA A 169 6.32 -16.76 -14.92
N LEU A 170 7.53 -16.21 -15.07
CA LEU A 170 7.76 -14.77 -15.17
C LEU A 170 7.10 -14.13 -16.39
N SER A 171 7.02 -14.86 -17.51
CA SER A 171 6.30 -14.38 -18.70
C SER A 171 4.80 -14.34 -18.43
N ALA A 172 4.25 -15.43 -17.89
CA ALA A 172 2.81 -15.51 -17.65
C ALA A 172 2.31 -14.49 -16.59
N VAL A 173 3.13 -14.17 -15.58
CA VAL A 173 2.76 -13.16 -14.57
C VAL A 173 2.71 -11.76 -15.20
N LYS A 174 3.46 -11.49 -16.28
CA LYS A 174 3.42 -10.19 -17.00
C LYS A 174 2.16 -10.05 -17.87
N ASP A 175 1.70 -11.14 -18.45
CA ASP A 175 0.60 -11.11 -19.43
C ASP A 175 -0.79 -11.05 -18.79
N TYR A 176 -0.91 -11.46 -17.52
CA TYR A 176 -2.20 -11.56 -16.82
C TYR A 176 -2.26 -10.76 -15.52
N PRO A 177 -3.17 -9.78 -15.37
CA PRO A 177 -3.30 -8.97 -14.16
C PRO A 177 -3.86 -9.75 -12.95
N LYS A 178 -4.47 -10.91 -13.18
CA LYS A 178 -5.01 -11.80 -12.15
C LYS A 178 -4.69 -13.24 -12.51
N LEU A 179 -3.81 -13.85 -11.74
CA LEU A 179 -3.38 -15.23 -11.93
C LEU A 179 -3.73 -16.07 -10.71
N MET A 180 -4.17 -17.31 -10.93
CA MET A 180 -4.37 -18.29 -9.87
C MET A 180 -3.34 -19.42 -9.99
N VAL A 181 -2.52 -19.60 -8.94
CA VAL A 181 -1.47 -20.63 -8.91
C VAL A 181 -2.02 -21.89 -8.25
N LEU A 182 -2.24 -22.94 -9.04
CA LEU A 182 -2.73 -24.25 -8.58
C LEU A 182 -1.60 -25.28 -8.52
N GLY A 183 -1.69 -26.20 -7.57
CA GLY A 183 -0.72 -27.28 -7.43
C GLY A 183 -0.95 -28.10 -6.16
N LYS A 184 -0.44 -29.33 -6.14
CA LYS A 184 -0.57 -30.24 -5.00
C LYS A 184 0.04 -29.64 -3.72
N PRO A 185 -0.38 -30.09 -2.52
CA PRO A 185 0.31 -29.73 -1.28
C PRO A 185 1.81 -30.00 -1.41
N GLY A 186 2.66 -29.06 -0.95
CA GLY A 186 4.12 -29.18 -1.07
C GLY A 186 4.71 -28.86 -2.45
N ALA A 187 3.90 -28.55 -3.48
CA ALA A 187 4.39 -28.23 -4.83
C ALA A 187 5.08 -26.86 -4.98
N GLY A 188 5.47 -26.20 -3.89
CA GLY A 188 6.22 -24.94 -3.95
C GLY A 188 5.42 -23.66 -4.25
N LYS A 189 4.08 -23.70 -4.25
CA LYS A 189 3.22 -22.52 -4.56
C LYS A 189 3.57 -21.27 -3.74
N THR A 190 3.75 -21.41 -2.43
CA THR A 190 4.11 -20.29 -1.56
C THR A 190 5.54 -19.82 -1.82
N THR A 191 6.45 -20.76 -2.12
CA THR A 191 7.84 -20.47 -2.48
C THR A 191 7.89 -19.63 -3.76
N LEU A 192 7.03 -19.92 -4.73
CA LEU A 192 6.88 -19.11 -5.94
C LEU A 192 6.45 -17.69 -5.65
N LEU A 193 5.37 -17.52 -4.89
CA LEU A 193 4.87 -16.18 -4.59
C LEU A 193 5.91 -15.35 -3.83
N LYS A 194 6.71 -16.00 -2.99
CA LYS A 194 7.85 -15.37 -2.31
C LYS A 194 8.99 -15.02 -3.27
N SER A 195 9.36 -15.91 -4.19
CA SER A 195 10.43 -15.65 -5.17
C SER A 195 10.05 -14.47 -6.07
N LEU A 196 8.80 -14.42 -6.54
CA LEU A 196 8.26 -13.28 -7.28
C LEU A 196 8.36 -11.99 -6.47
N ALA A 197 7.94 -12.00 -5.19
CA ALA A 197 8.02 -10.80 -4.35
C ALA A 197 9.47 -10.29 -4.17
N VAL A 198 10.43 -11.21 -4.02
CA VAL A 198 11.87 -10.87 -3.96
C VAL A 198 12.33 -10.32 -5.32
N GLU A 199 12.06 -11.00 -6.42
CA GLU A 199 12.49 -10.55 -7.76
C GLU A 199 11.88 -9.20 -8.17
N CYS A 200 10.63 -8.92 -7.78
CA CYS A 200 9.94 -7.65 -8.05
C CYS A 200 10.60 -6.46 -7.35
N ILE A 201 11.15 -6.66 -6.14
CA ILE A 201 11.72 -5.54 -5.37
C ILE A 201 13.21 -5.35 -5.63
N GLN A 202 13.88 -6.33 -6.24
CA GLN A 202 15.29 -6.25 -6.58
C GLN A 202 15.51 -5.24 -7.72
N PRO A 203 16.41 -4.25 -7.55
CA PRO A 203 16.67 -3.23 -8.58
C PRO A 203 17.18 -3.81 -9.91
N GLU A 204 17.87 -4.96 -9.84
CA GLU A 204 18.54 -5.63 -10.95
C GLU A 204 17.56 -6.24 -11.96
N THR A 205 16.42 -6.78 -11.48
CA THR A 205 15.49 -7.60 -12.28
C THR A 205 14.54 -6.77 -13.14
N LYS A 206 14.31 -5.50 -12.79
CA LYS A 206 13.35 -4.58 -13.44
C LYS A 206 11.95 -5.17 -13.64
N LEU A 207 11.58 -6.15 -12.82
CA LEU A 207 10.30 -6.86 -12.92
C LEU A 207 9.24 -6.03 -12.17
N PHE A 208 8.24 -5.53 -12.89
CA PHE A 208 7.20 -4.65 -12.33
C PHE A 208 7.78 -3.44 -11.57
N ALA A 209 8.74 -2.73 -12.19
CA ALA A 209 9.45 -1.61 -11.59
C ALA A 209 8.52 -0.47 -11.10
N ASP A 210 7.36 -0.38 -11.73
CA ASP A 210 6.27 0.57 -11.52
C ASP A 210 5.21 0.06 -10.53
N LEU A 211 5.42 -1.12 -9.91
CA LEU A 211 4.54 -1.70 -8.89
C LEU A 211 5.27 -2.01 -7.58
N VAL A 212 4.50 -2.22 -6.52
CA VAL A 212 5.00 -2.61 -5.20
C VAL A 212 4.57 -4.05 -4.88
N PRO A 213 5.50 -4.97 -4.57
CA PRO A 213 5.12 -6.31 -4.16
C PRO A 213 4.60 -6.31 -2.71
N LEU A 214 3.36 -6.79 -2.53
CA LEU A 214 2.74 -6.96 -1.22
C LEU A 214 2.43 -8.44 -0.99
N PHE A 215 3.11 -9.04 -0.01
CA PHE A 215 2.89 -10.44 0.36
C PHE A 215 1.88 -10.53 1.51
N VAL A 216 0.67 -10.99 1.20
CA VAL A 216 -0.42 -11.11 2.18
C VAL A 216 -0.66 -12.58 2.51
N THR A 217 -0.47 -12.97 3.76
CA THR A 217 -0.89 -14.30 4.20
C THR A 217 -2.36 -14.26 4.61
N LEU A 218 -3.17 -15.16 4.04
CA LEU A 218 -4.60 -15.22 4.38
C LEU A 218 -4.83 -15.55 5.86
N ARG A 219 -3.90 -16.27 6.49
CA ARG A 219 -3.95 -16.60 7.92
C ARG A 219 -3.80 -15.36 8.79
N GLU A 220 -2.81 -14.51 8.52
CA GLU A 220 -2.59 -13.28 9.30
C GLU A 220 -3.69 -12.27 9.02
N PHE A 221 -4.10 -12.12 7.76
CA PHE A 221 -5.24 -11.29 7.39
C PHE A 221 -6.50 -11.70 8.16
N ALA A 222 -6.86 -12.99 8.16
CA ALA A 222 -8.04 -13.47 8.88
C ALA A 222 -7.93 -13.25 10.40
N LYS A 223 -6.73 -13.43 10.97
CA LYS A 223 -6.48 -13.18 12.40
C LYS A 223 -6.68 -11.71 12.74
N GLU A 224 -6.17 -10.80 11.92
CA GLU A 224 -6.26 -9.36 12.18
C GLU A 224 -7.66 -8.81 11.90
N ALA A 225 -8.30 -9.27 10.83
CA ALA A 225 -9.70 -8.95 10.53
C ALA A 225 -10.64 -9.38 11.68
N SER A 226 -10.36 -10.51 12.33
CA SER A 226 -11.13 -10.98 13.48
C SER A 226 -10.94 -10.10 14.72
N LYS A 227 -9.76 -9.53 14.94
CA LYS A 227 -9.51 -8.62 16.08
C LYS A 227 -10.12 -7.23 15.85
N THR A 228 -9.92 -6.67 14.66
CA THR A 228 -10.34 -5.31 14.30
C THR A 228 -11.80 -5.24 13.85
N GLN A 229 -12.44 -6.39 13.62
CA GLN A 229 -13.78 -6.51 13.04
C GLN A 229 -13.91 -5.86 11.64
N SER A 230 -12.79 -5.68 10.92
CA SER A 230 -12.78 -5.23 9.53
C SER A 230 -12.23 -6.30 8.58
N TRP A 231 -13.06 -6.72 7.63
CA TRP A 231 -12.69 -7.66 6.57
C TRP A 231 -12.25 -6.97 5.27
N LYS A 232 -11.93 -5.67 5.34
CA LYS A 232 -11.44 -4.92 4.18
C LYS A 232 -9.93 -5.12 4.05
N LEU A 233 -9.49 -5.61 2.89
CA LEU A 233 -8.07 -5.80 2.59
C LEU A 233 -7.28 -4.49 2.72
N LEU A 234 -7.87 -3.36 2.31
CA LEU A 234 -7.21 -2.05 2.38
C LEU A 234 -6.88 -1.64 3.82
N ASP A 235 -7.77 -1.91 4.77
CA ASP A 235 -7.53 -1.61 6.19
C ASP A 235 -6.36 -2.44 6.73
N TYR A 236 -6.32 -3.73 6.36
CA TYR A 236 -5.21 -4.61 6.70
C TYR A 236 -3.88 -4.17 6.08
N LEU A 237 -3.89 -3.78 4.80
CA LEU A 237 -2.68 -3.29 4.13
C LEU A 237 -2.18 -1.98 4.75
N THR A 238 -3.09 -1.10 5.17
CA THR A 238 -2.74 0.15 5.86
C THR A 238 -2.10 -0.14 7.21
N TRP A 239 -2.62 -1.12 7.96
CA TRP A 239 -2.01 -1.60 9.20
C TRP A 239 -0.63 -2.22 8.96
N LEU A 240 -0.51 -3.12 7.98
CA LEU A 240 0.73 -3.84 7.67
C LEU A 240 1.88 -2.90 7.24
N LEU A 241 1.56 -1.78 6.58
CA LEU A 241 2.55 -0.81 6.10
C LEU A 241 2.83 0.34 7.09
N ALA A 242 2.09 0.41 8.21
CA ALA A 242 2.28 1.42 9.25
C ALA A 242 3.20 0.94 10.40
N GLU A 243 3.40 -0.37 10.53
CA GLU A 243 4.41 -1.01 11.40
C GLU A 243 5.81 -0.99 10.75
#